data_AF-A0A849I809-F1
#
_entry.id   AF-A0A849I809-F1
#
_cell.length_a   1.000
_cell.length_b   1.000
_cell.length_c   1.000
_cell.angle_alpha   90.00
_cell.angle_beta   90.00
_cell.angle_gamma   90.00
#
_symmetry.space_group_name_H-M   'P 1'
#
loop_
_entity.id
_entity.type
_entity.pdbx_description
1 polymer ?
#
loop_
_entity_poly.entity_id
_entity_poly.type
_entity_poly.pdbx_seq_one_letter_code
_entity_poly.pdbx_strand_id
1 'polypeptide(L)'
;MRFSAAFCLLIPCMAQAGIATDGTVGPAATLSGPNYSIPASLGTQVGSNLFHSFATFNIATGESATFSGPNSVSNIIARVTGGAQSSIDGLLRSTIPAANLYLINPGGIVFGPNAALDVGGSFHASTANYVKFADGGRFDASNPANDLLTTAPVSAFGFLGP
;
A
#
# COMPACT_ATOMS: atom_id res chain seq x y z
N MET A 1 -24.78 -43.66 32.53
CA MET A 1 -23.89 -42.48 32.48
C MET A 1 -23.52 -42.25 31.02
N ARG A 2 -24.06 -41.21 30.38
CA ARG A 2 -23.76 -40.87 28.97
C ARG A 2 -22.84 -39.66 28.97
N PHE A 3 -21.57 -39.84 28.60
CA PHE A 3 -20.63 -38.75 28.37
C PHE A 3 -20.93 -38.14 27.00
N SER A 4 -21.40 -36.89 26.96
CA SER A 4 -21.40 -36.09 25.74
C SER A 4 -20.03 -35.45 25.59
N ALA A 5 -19.29 -35.87 24.56
CA ALA A 5 -18.09 -35.18 24.13
C ALA A 5 -18.51 -33.94 23.32
N ALA A 6 -18.28 -32.76 23.86
CA ALA A 6 -18.46 -31.51 23.13
C ALA A 6 -17.28 -31.34 22.15
N PHE A 7 -17.53 -31.63 20.88
CA PHE A 7 -16.59 -31.38 19.79
C PHE A 7 -16.60 -29.88 19.48
N CYS A 8 -15.63 -29.14 20.03
CA CYS A 8 -15.43 -27.72 19.74
C CYS A 8 -14.85 -27.60 18.33
N LEU A 9 -15.70 -27.25 17.35
CA LEU A 9 -15.24 -26.84 16.02
C LEU A 9 -14.47 -25.52 16.16
N LEU A 10 -13.14 -25.60 16.12
CA LEU A 10 -12.29 -24.45 15.85
C LEU A 10 -12.60 -23.99 14.43
N ILE A 11 -13.50 -23.02 14.29
CA ILE A 11 -13.69 -22.29 13.04
C ILE A 11 -12.37 -21.54 12.82
N PRO A 12 -11.55 -21.89 11.81
CA PRO A 12 -10.37 -21.10 11.51
C PRO A 12 -10.86 -19.69 11.18
N CYS A 13 -10.48 -18.72 12.01
CA CYS A 13 -10.62 -17.32 11.66
C CYS A 13 -9.77 -17.14 10.40
N MET A 14 -10.43 -17.12 9.23
CA MET A 14 -9.76 -16.69 8.01
C MET A 14 -9.33 -15.25 8.28
N ALA A 15 -8.06 -15.05 8.56
CA ALA A 15 -7.49 -13.73 8.70
C ALA A 15 -7.78 -12.99 7.39
N GLN A 16 -8.68 -12.02 7.43
CA GLN A 16 -8.97 -11.19 6.28
C GLN A 16 -7.69 -10.44 5.97
N ALA A 17 -7.13 -10.67 4.79
CA ALA A 17 -5.81 -10.15 4.46
C ALA A 17 -5.81 -8.62 4.54
N GLY A 18 -4.89 -8.07 5.34
CA GLY A 18 -4.76 -6.62 5.51
C GLY A 18 -4.34 -5.92 4.22
N ILE A 19 -3.57 -6.61 3.37
CA ILE A 19 -2.99 -6.05 2.13
C ILE A 19 -3.25 -6.96 0.93
N ALA A 20 -3.75 -6.37 -0.15
CA ALA A 20 -3.87 -7.03 -1.45
C ALA A 20 -3.53 -6.06 -2.59
N THR A 21 -2.76 -6.50 -3.59
CA THR A 21 -2.51 -5.74 -4.82
C THR A 21 -3.68 -5.88 -5.80
N ASP A 22 -3.98 -4.82 -6.56
CA ASP A 22 -5.15 -4.79 -7.45
C ASP A 22 -4.88 -5.28 -8.89
N GLY A 23 -3.61 -5.50 -9.24
CA GLY A 23 -3.22 -5.96 -10.57
C GLY A 23 -2.98 -4.87 -11.62
N THR A 24 -3.10 -3.59 -11.29
CA THR A 24 -3.03 -2.50 -12.28
C THR A 24 -1.61 -2.11 -12.67
N VAL A 25 -0.63 -2.28 -11.77
CA VAL A 25 0.80 -1.98 -12.03
C VAL A 25 1.71 -3.14 -11.64
N GLY A 26 1.18 -4.35 -11.60
CA GLY A 26 1.89 -5.56 -11.15
C GLY A 26 0.93 -6.74 -11.05
N PRO A 27 1.36 -7.91 -10.56
CA PRO A 27 0.45 -9.03 -10.33
C PRO A 27 -0.58 -8.72 -9.23
N ALA A 28 -1.83 -9.15 -9.42
CA ALA A 28 -2.82 -9.18 -8.36
C ALA A 28 -2.48 -10.31 -7.37
N ALA A 29 -2.43 -9.99 -6.08
CA ALA A 29 -2.02 -10.91 -5.04
C ALA A 29 -2.60 -10.49 -3.69
N THR A 30 -2.98 -11.48 -2.89
CA THR A 30 -3.31 -11.28 -1.48
C THR A 30 -2.08 -11.62 -0.65
N LEU A 31 -1.62 -10.70 0.19
CA LEU A 31 -0.41 -10.90 0.97
C LEU A 31 -0.71 -11.57 2.31
N SER A 32 0.19 -12.46 2.75
CA SER A 32 0.09 -13.13 4.04
C SER A 32 0.73 -12.28 5.13
N GLY A 33 -0.03 -12.00 6.19
CA GLY A 33 0.47 -11.38 7.41
C GLY A 33 1.18 -12.39 8.34
N PRO A 34 1.67 -11.93 9.51
CA PRO A 34 1.60 -10.54 9.99
C PRO A 34 2.72 -9.64 9.42
N ASN A 35 3.70 -10.20 8.71
CA ASN A 35 4.81 -9.46 8.12
C ASN A 35 4.66 -9.43 6.59
N TYR A 36 3.91 -8.46 6.09
CA TYR A 36 3.64 -8.30 4.67
C TYR A 36 4.91 -7.85 3.92
N SER A 37 5.41 -8.71 3.03
CA SER A 37 6.51 -8.38 2.13
C SER A 37 5.98 -7.76 0.84
N ILE A 38 6.46 -6.55 0.51
CA ILE A 38 6.08 -5.82 -0.70
C ILE A 38 7.34 -5.57 -1.54
N PRO A 39 7.82 -6.59 -2.28
CA PRO A 39 8.97 -6.43 -3.16
C PRO A 39 8.59 -5.66 -4.43
N ALA A 40 9.59 -5.07 -5.09
CA ALA A 40 9.42 -4.37 -6.37
C ALA A 40 8.73 -5.21 -7.47
N SER A 41 8.78 -6.55 -7.38
CA SER A 41 8.07 -7.45 -8.31
C SER A 41 6.54 -7.43 -8.17
N LEU A 42 6.00 -6.84 -7.10
CA LEU A 42 4.56 -6.56 -6.95
C LEU A 42 4.15 -5.20 -7.54
N GLY A 43 5.09 -4.49 -8.17
CA GLY A 43 4.89 -3.18 -8.76
C GLY A 43 5.55 -3.07 -10.12
N THR A 44 5.63 -1.84 -10.62
CA THR A 44 6.30 -1.50 -11.87
C THR A 44 7.27 -0.35 -11.61
N GLN A 45 8.54 -0.53 -11.99
CA GLN A 45 9.55 0.52 -11.89
C GLN A 45 9.69 1.24 -13.24
N VAL A 46 9.65 2.57 -13.22
CA VAL A 46 9.93 3.45 -14.37
C VAL A 46 10.97 4.47 -13.93
N GLY A 47 12.23 4.27 -14.36
CA GLY A 47 13.36 5.06 -13.87
C GLY A 47 13.55 4.90 -12.36
N SER A 48 13.53 6.02 -11.62
CA SER A 48 13.66 6.05 -10.16
C SER A 48 12.32 5.97 -9.41
N ASN A 49 11.19 5.87 -10.12
CA ASN A 49 9.86 5.73 -9.53
C ASN A 49 9.44 4.25 -9.54
N LEU A 50 9.09 3.71 -8.38
CA LEU A 50 8.52 2.37 -8.22
C LEU A 50 7.04 2.49 -7.82
N PHE A 51 6.15 2.05 -8.71
CA PHE A 51 4.71 2.16 -8.56
C PHE A 51 4.13 0.88 -7.96
N HIS A 52 3.29 1.02 -6.94
CA HIS A 52 2.50 -0.05 -6.36
C HIS A 52 1.02 0.34 -6.32
N SER A 53 0.14 -0.63 -6.53
CA SER A 53 -1.30 -0.42 -6.48
C SER A 53 -1.99 -1.53 -5.70
N PHE A 54 -2.80 -1.10 -4.73
CA PHE A 54 -3.44 -1.97 -3.76
C PHE A 54 -4.96 -1.88 -3.85
N ALA A 55 -5.62 -3.02 -3.80
CA ALA A 55 -7.06 -3.06 -3.56
C ALA A 55 -7.36 -2.73 -2.10
N THR A 56 -6.57 -3.29 -1.17
CA THR A 56 -6.66 -3.03 0.27
C THR A 56 -5.27 -2.83 0.85
N PHE A 57 -5.15 -1.91 1.82
CA PHE A 57 -3.89 -1.66 2.50
C PHE A 57 -4.15 -1.28 3.97
N ASN A 58 -4.06 -2.26 4.86
CA ASN A 58 -4.22 -2.15 6.29
C ASN A 58 -3.06 -2.85 6.99
N ILE A 59 -2.66 -2.32 8.14
CA ILE A 59 -1.60 -2.90 8.98
C ILE A 59 -2.13 -2.85 10.41
N ALA A 60 -2.49 -3.99 10.99
CA ALA A 60 -2.99 -4.05 12.36
C ALA A 60 -1.84 -3.95 13.39
N THR A 61 -2.21 -3.80 14.67
CA THR A 61 -1.25 -3.82 15.78
C THR A 61 -0.41 -5.10 15.75
N GLY A 62 0.92 -4.95 15.82
CA GLY A 62 1.85 -6.07 15.77
C GLY A 62 2.11 -6.63 14.36
N GLU A 63 1.47 -6.09 13.33
CA GLU A 63 1.78 -6.38 11.92
C GLU A 63 2.82 -5.39 11.37
N SER A 64 3.43 -5.77 10.24
CA SER A 64 4.33 -4.91 9.48
C SER A 64 4.11 -5.01 7.98
N ALA A 65 4.29 -3.92 7.25
CA ALA A 65 4.37 -3.90 5.79
C ALA A 65 5.73 -3.33 5.37
N THR A 66 6.49 -4.10 4.60
CA THR A 66 7.87 -3.74 4.23
C THR A 66 8.01 -3.64 2.71
N PHE A 67 8.21 -2.41 2.21
CA PHE A 67 8.61 -2.17 0.83
C PHE A 67 10.09 -2.49 0.64
N SER A 68 10.42 -3.19 -0.45
CA SER A 68 11.80 -3.55 -0.81
C SER A 68 12.00 -3.50 -2.32
N GLY A 69 13.23 -3.23 -2.76
CA GLY A 69 13.54 -3.03 -4.16
C GLY A 69 15.00 -2.61 -4.38
N PRO A 70 15.40 -2.35 -5.62
CA PRO A 70 16.77 -1.95 -5.93
C PRO A 70 17.07 -0.52 -5.47
N ASN A 71 18.35 -0.24 -5.17
CA ASN A 71 18.83 1.08 -4.75
C ASN A 71 18.64 2.19 -5.81
N SER A 72 18.25 1.84 -7.04
CA SER A 72 17.92 2.81 -8.10
C SER A 72 16.57 3.50 -7.88
N VAL A 73 15.74 2.99 -6.96
CA VAL A 73 14.45 3.59 -6.62
C VAL A 73 14.66 4.76 -5.65
N SER A 74 14.19 5.93 -6.05
CA SER A 74 14.16 7.13 -5.20
C SER A 74 12.77 7.44 -4.66
N ASN A 75 11.71 7.01 -5.35
CA ASN A 75 10.33 7.19 -4.90
C ASN A 75 9.56 5.88 -5.02
N ILE A 76 8.99 5.43 -3.90
CA ILE A 76 7.95 4.42 -3.85
C ILE A 76 6.62 5.17 -3.90
N ILE A 77 5.80 4.90 -4.92
CA ILE A 77 4.53 5.58 -5.15
C ILE A 77 3.42 4.54 -5.09
N ALA A 78 2.73 4.51 -3.96
CA ALA A 78 1.68 3.57 -3.65
C ALA A 78 0.30 4.23 -3.69
N ARG A 79 -0.70 3.52 -4.21
CA ARG A 79 -2.10 3.94 -4.15
C ARG A 79 -3.00 2.81 -3.67
N VAL A 80 -4.15 3.17 -3.11
CA VAL A 80 -5.25 2.24 -2.78
C VAL A 80 -6.46 2.56 -3.65
N THR A 81 -6.95 1.57 -4.40
CA THR A 81 -8.03 1.70 -5.39
C THR A 81 -9.36 1.11 -4.95
N GLY A 82 -9.38 0.28 -3.90
CA GLY A 82 -10.59 -0.44 -3.47
C GLY A 82 -11.66 0.40 -2.74
N GLY A 83 -11.45 1.71 -2.61
CA GLY A 83 -12.43 2.65 -2.04
C GLY A 83 -12.59 2.61 -0.52
N ALA A 84 -12.07 1.59 0.16
CA ALA A 84 -12.07 1.50 1.61
C ALA A 84 -10.92 2.31 2.25
N GLN A 85 -11.18 2.84 3.45
CA GLN A 85 -10.16 3.50 4.28
C GLN A 85 -9.01 2.54 4.62
N SER A 86 -7.78 3.06 4.64
CA SER A 86 -6.61 2.38 5.20
C SER A 86 -6.51 2.62 6.71
N SER A 87 -6.47 1.55 7.50
CA SER A 87 -6.14 1.57 8.92
C SER A 87 -4.70 1.08 9.13
N ILE A 88 -3.84 1.97 9.61
CA ILE A 88 -2.42 1.70 9.86
C ILE A 88 -2.18 1.84 11.37
N ASP A 89 -2.10 0.73 12.07
CA ASP A 89 -1.79 0.64 13.51
C ASP A 89 -0.59 -0.27 13.78
N GLY A 90 0.21 -0.59 12.76
CA GLY A 90 1.45 -1.35 12.87
C GLY A 90 2.64 -0.66 12.20
N LEU A 91 3.66 -1.43 11.86
CA LEU A 91 4.90 -0.90 11.28
C LEU A 91 4.79 -0.77 9.75
N LEU A 92 4.95 0.45 9.22
CA LEU A 92 5.16 0.71 7.80
C LEU A 92 6.64 1.00 7.55
N ARG A 93 7.30 0.15 6.75
CA ARG A 93 8.75 0.16 6.54
C ARG A 93 9.13 0.22 5.05
N SER A 94 10.24 0.87 4.74
CA SER A 94 10.98 0.70 3.48
C SER A 94 12.43 0.33 3.77
N THR A 95 12.93 -0.73 3.13
CA THR A 95 14.35 -1.12 3.19
C THR A 95 15.17 -0.56 2.03
N ILE A 96 14.55 0.20 1.12
CA ILE A 96 15.26 0.84 0.01
C ILE A 96 15.96 2.09 0.55
N PRO A 97 17.30 2.19 0.44
CA PRO A 97 18.06 3.30 1.03
C PRO A 97 17.57 4.67 0.54
N ALA A 98 17.23 5.56 1.49
CA ALA A 98 16.81 6.95 1.25
C ALA A 98 15.59 7.14 0.30
N ALA A 99 14.85 6.08 -0.02
CA ALA A 99 13.67 6.20 -0.87
C ALA A 99 12.54 6.92 -0.15
N ASN A 100 11.90 7.87 -0.84
CA ASN A 100 10.66 8.49 -0.37
C ASN A 100 9.51 7.51 -0.54
N LEU A 101 8.51 7.59 0.34
CA LEU A 101 7.28 6.81 0.24
C LEU A 101 6.08 7.76 0.14
N TYR A 102 5.36 7.68 -0.99
CA TYR A 102 4.09 8.33 -1.23
C TYR A 102 2.98 7.29 -1.13
N LEU A 103 2.01 7.49 -0.26
CA LEU A 103 0.83 6.65 -0.13
C LEU A 103 -0.43 7.50 -0.30
N ILE A 104 -1.23 7.18 -1.32
CA ILE A 104 -2.54 7.83 -1.51
C ILE A 104 -3.69 6.84 -1.32
N ASN A 105 -4.75 7.27 -0.63
CA ASN A 105 -6.01 6.53 -0.54
C ASN A 105 -7.18 7.52 -0.44
N PRO A 106 -8.00 7.68 -1.50
CA PRO A 106 -9.20 8.53 -1.48
C PRO A 106 -10.22 8.14 -0.42
N GLY A 107 -10.27 6.86 -0.04
CA GLY A 107 -11.13 6.36 1.04
C GLY A 107 -10.67 6.76 2.44
N GLY A 108 -9.52 7.41 2.58
CA GLY A 108 -8.96 7.87 3.85
C GLY A 108 -7.78 7.02 4.34
N ILE A 109 -6.96 7.63 5.21
CA ILE A 109 -5.84 6.96 5.89
C ILE A 109 -5.90 7.36 7.37
N VAL A 110 -5.96 6.37 8.26
CA VAL A 110 -5.96 6.57 9.71
C VAL A 110 -4.75 5.87 10.32
N PHE A 111 -3.96 6.63 11.07
CA PHE A 111 -2.86 6.10 11.87
C PHE A 111 -3.33 5.90 13.31
N GLY A 112 -3.22 4.68 13.80
CA GLY A 112 -3.55 4.32 15.17
C GLY A 112 -2.39 4.56 16.15
N PRO A 113 -2.62 4.36 17.46
CA PRO A 113 -1.63 4.65 18.51
C PRO A 113 -0.37 3.78 18.45
N ASN A 114 -0.40 2.63 17.78
CA ASN A 114 0.74 1.72 17.65
C ASN A 114 1.44 1.84 16.28
N ALA A 115 0.98 2.76 15.43
CA ALA A 115 1.58 3.01 14.13
C ALA A 115 3.04 3.44 14.27
N ALA A 116 3.93 2.82 13.50
CA ALA A 116 5.34 3.19 13.44
C ALA A 116 5.77 3.33 11.97
N LEU A 117 6.63 4.31 11.72
CA LEU A 117 7.23 4.55 10.41
C LEU A 117 8.74 4.29 10.46
N ASP A 118 9.23 3.45 9.56
CA ASP A 118 10.66 3.18 9.35
C ASP A 118 10.99 3.35 7.87
N VAL A 119 11.16 4.61 7.47
CA VAL A 119 11.39 5.03 6.09
C VAL A 119 12.65 5.88 6.05
N GLY A 120 13.62 5.50 5.21
CA GLY A 120 14.90 6.21 5.14
C GLY A 120 14.85 7.57 4.43
N GLY A 121 13.82 7.82 3.61
CA GLY A 121 13.54 9.10 2.96
C GLY A 121 12.37 9.85 3.60
N SER A 122 11.68 10.67 2.81
CA SER A 122 10.46 11.34 3.25
C SER A 122 9.23 10.42 3.17
N PHE A 123 8.25 10.63 4.05
CA PHE A 123 6.96 9.96 4.00
C PHE A 123 5.85 10.97 3.70
N HIS A 124 5.01 10.66 2.72
CA HIS A 124 3.86 11.45 2.32
C HIS A 124 2.62 10.57 2.31
N ALA A 125 1.58 10.99 3.03
CA ALA A 125 0.27 10.36 3.02
C ALA A 125 -0.79 11.38 2.60
N SER A 126 -1.71 10.98 1.72
CA SER A 126 -2.74 11.87 1.23
C SER A 126 -4.03 11.14 0.87
N THR A 127 -5.15 11.83 0.98
CA THR A 127 -6.45 11.35 0.47
C THR A 127 -6.70 11.74 -0.98
N ALA A 128 -5.67 12.22 -1.67
CA ALA A 128 -5.75 12.59 -3.08
C ALA A 128 -6.20 11.43 -3.96
N ASN A 129 -6.95 11.78 -5.01
CA ASN A 129 -7.38 10.87 -6.06
C ASN A 129 -6.21 10.45 -6.95
N TYR A 130 -5.20 11.31 -7.12
CA TYR A 130 -4.03 10.97 -7.92
C TYR A 130 -2.76 11.70 -7.47
N VAL A 131 -1.61 11.12 -7.80
CA VAL A 131 -0.32 11.79 -7.79
C VAL A 131 -0.06 12.37 -9.17
N LYS A 132 0.29 13.66 -9.26
CA LYS A 132 0.65 14.34 -10.50
C LYS A 132 2.18 14.43 -10.63
N PHE A 133 2.67 14.27 -11.85
CA PHE A 133 4.09 14.37 -12.21
C PHE A 133 4.40 15.67 -12.94
N ALA A 134 5.68 16.05 -12.97
CA ALA A 134 6.12 17.32 -13.58
C ALA A 134 5.91 17.39 -15.10
N ASP A 135 5.86 16.26 -15.79
CA ASP A 135 5.55 16.14 -17.22
C ASP A 135 4.04 16.17 -17.54
N GLY A 136 3.20 16.31 -16.51
CA GLY A 136 1.75 16.30 -16.64
C GLY A 136 1.11 14.91 -16.49
N GLY A 137 1.90 13.84 -16.37
CA GLY A 137 1.39 12.50 -16.07
C GLY A 137 0.68 12.43 -14.73
N ARG A 138 -0.17 11.42 -14.54
CA ARG A 138 -0.84 11.13 -13.26
C ARG A 138 -0.87 9.64 -12.95
N PHE A 139 -0.88 9.31 -11.67
CA PHE A 139 -1.11 7.96 -11.15
C PHE A 139 -2.34 7.99 -10.25
N ASP A 140 -3.43 7.34 -10.67
CA ASP A 140 -4.81 7.64 -10.26
C ASP A 140 -5.48 6.52 -9.45
N ALA A 141 -5.72 6.76 -8.16
CA ALA A 141 -6.39 5.84 -7.27
C ALA A 141 -7.89 5.66 -7.56
N SER A 142 -8.56 6.66 -8.14
CA SER A 142 -10.00 6.62 -8.39
C SER A 142 -10.35 6.07 -9.76
N ASN A 143 -9.48 6.25 -10.76
CA ASN A 143 -9.63 5.66 -12.08
C ASN A 143 -8.26 5.25 -12.66
N PRO A 144 -7.77 4.04 -12.33
CA PRO A 144 -6.50 3.51 -12.83
C PRO A 144 -6.33 3.53 -14.36
N ALA A 145 -7.41 3.58 -15.14
CA ALA A 145 -7.32 3.66 -16.60
C ALA A 145 -6.70 4.99 -17.10
N ASN A 146 -6.61 6.01 -16.23
CA ASN A 146 -6.00 7.31 -16.54
C ASN A 146 -4.48 7.36 -16.29
N ASP A 147 -3.86 6.24 -15.93
CA ASP A 147 -2.47 6.23 -15.52
C ASP A 147 -1.49 6.57 -16.65
N LEU A 148 -0.47 7.34 -16.29
CA LEU A 148 0.76 7.48 -17.05
C LEU A 148 1.94 7.27 -16.10
N LEU A 149 2.54 6.08 -16.15
CA LEU A 149 3.76 5.77 -15.39
C LEU A 149 4.95 6.45 -16.07
N THR A 150 5.69 7.26 -15.32
CA THR A 150 6.74 8.13 -15.86
C THR A 150 7.96 8.17 -14.94
N THR A 151 9.09 8.59 -15.50
CA THR A 151 10.33 8.91 -14.78
C THR A 151 10.30 10.31 -14.16
N ALA A 152 9.34 11.15 -14.55
CA ALA A 152 9.24 12.51 -14.05
C ALA A 152 9.03 12.54 -12.52
N PRO A 153 9.53 13.58 -11.82
CA PRO A 153 9.34 13.69 -10.39
C PRO A 153 7.87 13.97 -10.04
N VAL A 154 7.47 13.54 -8.83
CA VAL A 154 6.19 13.94 -8.22
C VAL A 154 6.16 15.46 -8.09
N SER A 155 5.07 16.07 -8.56
CA SER A 155 4.89 17.53 -8.54
C SER A 155 3.77 17.98 -7.62
N ALA A 156 2.68 17.21 -7.51
CA ALA A 156 1.53 17.58 -6.68
C ALA A 156 0.63 16.38 -6.34
N PHE A 157 -0.24 16.58 -5.35
CA PHE A 157 -1.40 15.75 -5.09
C PHE A 157 -2.64 16.36 -5.74
N GLY A 158 -3.44 15.52 -6.42
CA GLY A 158 -4.64 15.94 -7.13
C GLY A 158 -5.92 15.43 -6.48
N PHE A 159 -6.90 16.32 -6.35
CA PHE A 159 -8.22 16.02 -5.80
C PHE A 159 -9.27 16.24 -6.89
N LEU A 160 -10.11 15.23 -7.10
CA LEU A 160 -11.33 15.33 -7.88
C LEU A 160 -12.39 15.77 -6.88
N GLY A 161 -13.08 16.88 -7.18
CA GLY A 161 -14.09 17.43 -6.28
C GLY A 161 -15.21 16.43 -5.94
N PRO A 162 -16.07 16.76 -4.97
CA PRO A 162 -17.21 15.93 -4.58
C PRO A 162 -18.19 15.69 -5.74
#